data_AF-A0A1E9T879-F1
#
_entry.id   AF-A0A1E9T879-F1
#
_cell.length_a   1.000
_cell.length_b   1.000
_cell.length_c   1.000
_cell.angle_alpha   90.00
_cell.angle_beta   90.00
_cell.angle_gamma   90.00
#
_symmetry.space_group_name_H-M   'P 1'
#
loop_
_entity.id
_entity.type
_entity.pdbx_description
1 polymer ?
#
loop_
_entity_poly.entity_id
_entity_poly.type
_entity_poly.pdbx_seq_one_letter_code
_entity_poly.pdbx_strand_id
1 'polypeptide(L)'
;MTGPSSAPVTRRTALFITGATATVALSACAPKVRPLADSSASGSSSSSPSAASSSSASASSKASASASSGKSYKGPLKFDNYEKNGTYVPATETEKAKNVPKPLPPSNMHDPSVDGIYSFLGYWISSINYLLLTGDSEPLSKSDQDYVEIFQRFSTMYQDKSGWMYGSDAPMGISLSTDTPTQKSSGSNPRYRWNGRLLLDQNLKIYLQGRGSNTAFTAESHDIYIDMTYRSGGWTVITKDTSDDDSGSSGSSSSSPSPSSKSPKSGSGKSGGLNV
;
A
#
# COMPACT_ATOMS: atom_id res chain seq x y z
N MET A 1 50.52 -3.20 -40.51
CA MET A 1 50.30 -4.65 -40.71
C MET A 1 48.89 -4.96 -40.23
N THR A 2 48.08 -5.46 -41.15
CA THR A 2 46.62 -5.59 -41.11
C THR A 2 46.22 -7.05 -40.89
N GLY A 3 45.28 -7.31 -39.97
CA GLY A 3 44.42 -8.51 -39.90
C GLY A 3 45.10 -9.86 -39.60
N PRO A 4 44.35 -10.95 -39.27
CA PRO A 4 42.95 -11.23 -39.63
C PRO A 4 42.02 -11.45 -38.41
N SER A 5 40.74 -11.03 -38.45
CA SER A 5 39.54 -11.66 -39.03
C SER A 5 38.80 -12.63 -38.09
N SER A 6 37.66 -12.13 -37.60
CA SER A 6 36.34 -12.73 -37.32
C SER A 6 36.13 -14.24 -37.28
N ALA A 7 35.37 -14.70 -36.28
CA ALA A 7 34.18 -15.55 -36.49
C ALA A 7 33.17 -15.43 -35.31
N PRO A 8 31.85 -15.37 -35.60
CA PRO A 8 30.78 -15.25 -34.60
C PRO A 8 30.25 -16.61 -34.13
N VAL A 9 29.82 -16.72 -32.87
CA VAL A 9 29.08 -17.89 -32.38
C VAL A 9 27.59 -17.54 -32.28
N THR A 10 26.78 -18.20 -33.10
CA THR A 10 25.32 -18.12 -33.11
C THR A 10 24.73 -19.51 -32.87
N ARG A 11 23.59 -19.54 -32.18
CA ARG A 11 22.46 -20.49 -32.21
C ARG A 11 22.33 -21.51 -31.07
N ARG A 12 21.28 -21.24 -30.27
CA ARG A 12 20.12 -22.10 -29.97
C ARG A 12 20.42 -23.55 -29.58
N THR A 13 20.34 -23.82 -28.28
CA THR A 13 19.97 -25.14 -27.77
C THR A 13 18.55 -25.05 -27.22
N ALA A 14 17.60 -25.53 -28.01
CA ALA A 14 16.29 -25.95 -27.54
C ALA A 14 16.42 -27.41 -27.10
N LEU A 15 15.93 -27.75 -25.91
CA LEU A 15 15.66 -29.15 -25.57
C LEU A 15 14.41 -29.23 -24.68
N PHE A 16 13.45 -29.97 -25.23
CA PHE A 16 12.17 -30.35 -24.67
C PHE A 16 12.35 -31.25 -23.45
N ILE A 17 11.59 -31.02 -22.39
CA ILE A 17 11.26 -32.06 -21.41
C ILE A 17 9.74 -32.07 -21.21
N THR A 18 9.15 -33.09 -21.82
CA THR A 18 7.80 -33.61 -21.62
C THR A 18 7.66 -34.16 -20.20
N GLY A 19 6.56 -33.85 -19.51
CA GLY A 19 6.31 -34.32 -18.15
C GLY A 19 4.82 -34.39 -17.79
N ALA A 20 4.22 -35.52 -18.18
CA ALA A 20 3.02 -36.22 -17.70
C ALA A 20 2.01 -35.50 -16.77
N THR A 21 0.78 -35.39 -17.25
CA THR A 21 -0.47 -35.15 -16.51
C THR A 21 -0.92 -36.40 -15.74
N ALA A 22 -1.27 -36.26 -14.46
CA ALA A 22 -2.00 -37.27 -13.70
C ALA A 22 -3.30 -36.67 -13.16
N THR A 23 -4.43 -37.11 -13.72
CA THR A 23 -5.78 -36.80 -13.23
C THR A 23 -6.22 -37.90 -12.26
N VAL A 24 -6.59 -37.53 -11.03
CA VAL A 24 -7.19 -38.46 -10.06
C VAL A 24 -8.71 -38.26 -10.11
N ALA A 25 -9.42 -39.28 -10.59
CA ALA A 25 -10.87 -39.37 -10.49
C ALA A 25 -11.23 -40.25 -9.29
N LEU A 26 -11.88 -39.66 -8.27
CA LEU A 26 -12.49 -40.41 -7.18
C LEU A 26 -13.99 -40.54 -7.44
N SER A 27 -14.38 -41.70 -7.96
CA SER A 27 -15.74 -42.22 -7.94
C SER A 27 -15.88 -43.12 -6.71
N ALA A 28 -16.83 -42.84 -5.83
CA ALA A 28 -17.21 -43.76 -4.77
C ALA A 28 -18.73 -43.75 -4.57
N CYS A 29 -19.29 -44.94 -4.74
CA CYS A 29 -20.70 -45.28 -4.69
C CYS A 29 -21.31 -45.20 -3.28
N ALA A 30 -22.59 -44.84 -3.26
CA ALA A 30 -23.53 -45.06 -2.18
C ALA A 30 -23.70 -46.56 -1.84
N PRO A 31 -24.12 -46.89 -0.61
CA PRO A 31 -24.93 -48.07 -0.36
C PRO A 31 -26.41 -47.71 -0.24
N LYS A 32 -27.18 -48.42 -1.06
CA LYS A 32 -28.64 -48.52 -1.05
C LYS A 32 -29.01 -49.66 -0.10
N VAL A 33 -29.83 -49.38 0.92
CA VAL A 33 -30.56 -50.40 1.69
C VAL A 33 -32.06 -50.09 1.60
N ARG A 34 -32.82 -51.10 1.19
CA ARG A 34 -34.29 -51.23 1.09
C ARG A 34 -34.77 -52.13 2.26
N PRO A 35 -36.06 -52.45 2.47
CA PRO A 35 -37.33 -51.73 2.25
C PRO A 35 -38.37 -51.84 3.41
N LEU A 36 -39.40 -50.98 3.35
CA LEU A 36 -40.85 -51.16 3.60
C LEU A 36 -41.37 -51.89 4.87
N ALA A 37 -42.22 -51.18 5.61
CA ALA A 37 -43.47 -51.71 6.16
C ALA A 37 -44.59 -50.67 6.00
N ASP A 38 -45.74 -51.17 5.52
CA ASP A 38 -46.96 -50.48 5.12
C ASP A 38 -47.98 -50.51 6.28
N SER A 39 -48.75 -49.45 6.49
CA SER A 39 -50.18 -49.50 6.88
C SER A 39 -50.77 -48.10 7.13
N SER A 40 -51.51 -47.64 6.13
CA SER A 40 -52.92 -47.18 6.18
C SER A 40 -53.36 -45.93 6.97
N ALA A 41 -53.76 -44.92 6.17
CA ALA A 41 -55.06 -44.20 6.15
C ALA A 41 -55.56 -43.48 7.43
N SER A 42 -56.15 -42.28 7.42
CA SER A 42 -56.59 -41.30 6.41
C SER A 42 -56.94 -40.00 7.17
N GLY A 43 -56.79 -38.81 6.54
CA GLY A 43 -57.28 -37.55 7.10
C GLY A 43 -56.68 -36.28 6.48
N SER A 44 -57.30 -35.81 5.41
CA SER A 44 -57.25 -34.50 4.71
C SER A 44 -56.97 -33.26 5.61
N SER A 45 -56.45 -32.11 5.18
CA SER A 45 -56.10 -31.49 3.89
C SER A 45 -55.41 -30.14 4.15
N SER A 46 -54.51 -29.72 3.23
CA SER A 46 -54.07 -28.33 2.88
C SER A 46 -53.54 -27.43 4.02
N SER A 47 -52.38 -26.76 3.96
CA SER A 47 -51.72 -26.07 2.83
C SER A 47 -50.33 -25.61 3.30
N SER A 48 -49.31 -25.81 2.47
CA SER A 48 -48.03 -25.05 2.52
C SER A 48 -48.24 -23.69 1.82
N PRO A 49 -47.43 -22.62 2.05
CA PRO A 49 -45.97 -22.71 2.00
C PRO A 49 -45.19 -21.99 3.11
N SER A 50 -44.00 -22.54 3.31
CA SER A 50 -42.75 -21.93 3.75
C SER A 50 -42.65 -20.40 3.73
N ALA A 51 -42.26 -19.84 4.86
CA ALA A 51 -41.40 -18.67 4.93
C ALA A 51 -40.40 -18.88 6.09
N ALA A 52 -39.46 -19.80 5.89
CA ALA A 52 -38.19 -19.72 6.58
C ALA A 52 -37.50 -18.47 6.01
N SER A 53 -37.53 -17.37 6.75
CA SER A 53 -36.67 -16.22 6.50
C SER A 53 -35.23 -16.64 6.83
N SER A 54 -34.63 -17.42 5.93
CA SER A 54 -33.20 -17.43 5.78
C SER A 54 -32.81 -16.02 5.40
N SER A 55 -32.28 -15.29 6.37
CA SER A 55 -31.39 -14.17 6.10
C SER A 55 -30.16 -14.75 5.38
N SER A 56 -30.32 -15.00 4.09
CA SER A 56 -29.21 -15.13 3.16
C SER A 56 -28.59 -13.74 3.06
N ALA A 57 -27.79 -13.41 4.08
CA ALA A 57 -26.71 -12.47 3.89
C ALA A 57 -25.74 -13.15 2.92
N SER A 58 -26.02 -13.03 1.62
CA SER A 58 -24.97 -13.05 0.61
C SER A 58 -24.08 -11.83 0.89
N ALA A 59 -23.22 -11.96 1.90
CA ALA A 59 -22.14 -11.06 2.17
C ALA A 59 -21.11 -11.27 1.05
N SER A 60 -21.39 -10.70 -0.12
CA SER A 60 -20.29 -10.13 -0.89
C SER A 60 -19.84 -8.91 -0.10
N SER A 61 -19.01 -9.14 0.92
CA SER A 61 -18.41 -8.11 1.76
C SER A 61 -17.44 -7.32 0.90
N LYS A 62 -17.99 -6.45 0.03
CA LYS A 62 -17.22 -5.37 -0.57
C LYS A 62 -16.74 -4.51 0.60
N ALA A 63 -15.45 -4.60 0.89
CA ALA A 63 -14.80 -3.80 1.92
C ALA A 63 -14.90 -2.33 1.51
N SER A 64 -15.93 -1.67 2.03
CA SER A 64 -16.09 -0.22 1.99
C SER A 64 -15.83 0.27 3.41
N ALA A 65 -15.07 1.36 3.57
CA ALA A 65 -14.96 2.03 4.86
C ALA A 65 -16.37 2.32 5.38
N SER A 66 -16.79 1.62 6.44
CA SER A 66 -18.07 1.91 7.07
C SER A 66 -18.03 3.32 7.67
N ALA A 67 -19.10 4.10 7.48
CA ALA A 67 -19.16 5.49 7.92
C ALA A 67 -19.24 5.60 9.46
N SER A 68 -18.14 6.13 10.01
CA SER A 68 -17.87 6.77 11.31
C SER A 68 -18.55 6.31 12.61
N SER A 69 -17.69 6.06 13.60
CA SER A 69 -17.89 6.02 15.04
C SER A 69 -18.28 7.36 15.71
N GLY A 70 -18.60 8.42 14.93
CA GLY A 70 -18.86 9.78 15.43
C GLY A 70 -17.61 10.59 15.81
N LYS A 71 -16.41 10.04 15.58
CA LYS A 71 -15.12 10.69 15.90
C LYS A 71 -14.71 11.71 14.82
N SER A 72 -14.09 12.81 15.25
CA SER A 72 -13.41 13.78 14.38
C SER A 72 -11.90 13.57 14.45
N TYR A 73 -11.27 13.47 13.28
CA TYR A 73 -9.82 13.28 13.13
C TYR A 73 -9.08 14.49 12.56
N LYS A 74 -9.75 15.64 12.46
CA LYS A 74 -9.14 16.87 11.96
C LYS A 74 -7.97 17.31 12.87
N GLY A 75 -6.86 17.71 12.26
CA GLY A 75 -5.65 18.18 12.94
C GLY A 75 -4.44 17.25 12.76
N PRO A 76 -3.37 17.45 13.54
CA PRO A 76 -2.17 16.63 13.46
C PRO A 76 -2.47 15.16 13.69
N LEU A 77 -1.99 14.31 12.77
CA LEU A 77 -2.07 12.87 12.87
C LEU A 77 -1.26 12.41 14.09
N LYS A 78 -1.87 11.55 14.90
CA LYS A 78 -1.27 11.04 16.14
C LYS A 78 -0.89 9.58 16.00
N PHE A 79 0.26 9.23 16.53
CA PHE A 79 0.73 7.87 16.65
C PHE A 79 1.69 7.77 17.85
N ASP A 80 1.46 6.80 18.73
CA ASP A 80 2.15 6.66 20.02
C ASP A 80 2.58 5.22 20.33
N ASN A 81 2.31 4.27 19.42
CA ASN A 81 2.63 2.86 19.60
C ASN A 81 4.06 2.54 19.14
N TYR A 82 5.03 2.60 20.06
CA TYR A 82 6.44 2.35 19.78
C TYR A 82 7.06 1.32 20.72
N GLU A 83 7.90 0.46 20.16
CA GLU A 83 8.87 -0.33 20.91
C GLU A 83 10.11 0.51 21.22
N LYS A 84 10.57 0.49 22.47
CA LYS A 84 11.73 1.26 22.94
C LYS A 84 12.83 0.32 23.39
N ASN A 85 14.03 0.49 22.82
CA ASN A 85 15.21 -0.31 23.15
C ASN A 85 16.30 0.58 23.75
N GLY A 86 16.09 1.03 24.99
CA GLY A 86 17.02 1.92 25.70
C GLY A 86 16.68 3.41 25.56
N THR A 87 17.60 4.26 26.01
CA THR A 87 17.44 5.72 25.95
C THR A 87 17.76 6.21 24.54
N TYR A 88 16.82 6.93 23.93
CA TYR A 88 17.00 7.56 22.63
C TYR A 88 18.14 8.59 22.68
N VAL A 89 19.05 8.51 21.70
CA VAL A 89 20.09 9.51 21.48
C VAL A 89 19.92 10.07 20.07
N PRO A 90 19.63 11.38 19.92
CA PRO A 90 19.43 11.97 18.60
C PRO A 90 20.72 11.96 17.77
N ALA A 91 20.56 11.95 16.46
CA ALA A 91 21.69 12.08 15.54
C ALA A 91 22.29 13.49 15.62
N THR A 92 23.60 13.57 15.38
CA THR A 92 24.33 14.82 15.16
C THR A 92 24.99 14.77 13.79
N GLU A 93 25.71 15.83 13.42
CA GLU A 93 26.50 15.84 12.18
C GLU A 93 27.63 14.78 12.18
N THR A 94 28.05 14.28 13.34
CA THR A 94 29.16 13.31 13.47
C THR A 94 28.73 11.91 13.87
N GLU A 95 27.53 11.74 14.43
CA GLU A 95 27.01 10.46 14.86
C GLU A 95 25.56 10.26 14.42
N LYS A 96 25.24 9.05 13.93
CA LYS A 96 23.85 8.67 13.68
C LYS A 96 23.06 8.49 14.98
N ALA A 97 21.74 8.55 14.86
CA ALA A 97 20.85 8.31 15.99
C ALA A 97 21.02 6.90 16.55
N LYS A 98 20.80 6.75 17.86
CA LYS A 98 20.82 5.45 18.57
C LYS A 98 19.51 5.26 19.31
N ASN A 99 19.03 4.03 19.35
CA ASN A 99 17.80 3.64 20.05
C ASN A 99 16.57 4.45 19.61
N VAL A 100 16.43 4.72 18.31
CA VAL A 100 15.23 5.33 17.75
C VAL A 100 14.03 4.43 18.09
N PRO A 101 12.95 4.94 18.70
CA PRO A 101 11.76 4.13 18.99
C PRO A 101 11.19 3.54 17.71
N LYS A 102 11.00 2.21 17.68
CA LYS A 102 10.51 1.48 16.51
C LYS A 102 8.99 1.50 16.49
N PRO A 103 8.34 2.02 15.44
CA PRO A 103 6.88 2.03 15.37
C PRO A 103 6.34 0.59 15.25
N LEU A 104 5.23 0.32 15.94
CA LEU A 104 4.57 -0.98 15.94
C LEU A 104 3.20 -0.91 15.25
N PRO A 105 2.84 -1.91 14.41
CA PRO A 105 1.54 -1.97 13.74
C PRO A 105 0.37 -1.85 14.72
N PRO A 106 -0.54 -0.88 14.55
CA PRO A 106 -1.79 -0.84 15.31
C PRO A 106 -2.68 -2.03 14.96
N SER A 107 -3.35 -2.62 15.95
CA SER A 107 -4.21 -3.79 15.74
C SER A 107 -5.37 -3.53 14.76
N ASN A 108 -5.86 -2.30 14.70
CA ASN A 108 -6.98 -1.89 13.86
C ASN A 108 -6.55 -1.30 12.50
N MET A 109 -5.26 -1.25 12.17
CA MET A 109 -4.79 -0.62 10.93
C MET A 109 -5.24 -1.34 9.65
N HIS A 110 -5.77 -2.56 9.78
CA HIS A 110 -6.34 -3.35 8.69
C HIS A 110 -7.86 -3.35 8.69
N ASP A 111 -8.52 -2.66 9.63
CA ASP A 111 -9.98 -2.64 9.65
C ASP A 111 -10.50 -1.79 8.48
N PRO A 112 -11.49 -2.25 7.69
CA PRO A 112 -12.12 -1.48 6.63
C PRO A 112 -13.05 -0.41 7.22
N SER A 113 -12.47 0.55 7.94
CA SER A 113 -13.15 1.63 8.66
C SER A 113 -12.34 2.93 8.61
N VAL A 114 -12.98 4.06 8.93
CA VAL A 114 -12.28 5.36 9.05
C VAL A 114 -11.23 5.31 10.18
N ASP A 115 -11.56 4.69 11.32
CA ASP A 115 -10.63 4.49 12.43
C ASP A 115 -9.40 3.68 11.96
N GLY A 116 -9.60 2.66 11.12
CA GLY A 116 -8.52 1.85 10.56
C GLY A 116 -7.62 2.64 9.59
N ILE A 117 -8.21 3.48 8.72
CA ILE A 117 -7.44 4.39 7.87
C ILE A 117 -6.56 5.32 8.72
N TYR A 118 -7.14 5.93 9.77
CA TYR A 118 -6.40 6.86 10.63
C TYR A 118 -5.21 6.18 11.31
N SER A 119 -5.42 5.00 11.89
CA SER A 119 -4.35 4.20 12.49
C SER A 119 -3.28 3.79 11.47
N PHE A 120 -3.70 3.37 10.27
CA PHE A 120 -2.78 3.05 9.17
C PHE A 120 -1.90 4.24 8.79
N LEU A 121 -2.49 5.43 8.57
CA LEU A 121 -1.72 6.62 8.18
C LEU A 121 -0.72 7.01 9.29
N GLY A 122 -1.11 6.91 10.56
CA GLY A 122 -0.25 7.23 11.69
C GLY A 122 0.97 6.31 11.75
N TYR A 123 0.75 5.01 11.56
CA TYR A 123 1.83 4.02 11.48
C TYR A 123 2.71 4.22 10.25
N TRP A 124 2.10 4.51 9.10
CA TRP A 124 2.78 4.69 7.82
C TRP A 124 3.76 5.87 7.83
N ILE A 125 3.32 7.07 8.25
CA ILE A 125 4.22 8.24 8.34
C ILE A 125 5.31 8.04 9.40
N SER A 126 4.99 7.37 10.51
CA SER A 126 5.96 7.05 11.56
C SER A 126 7.00 6.05 11.07
N SER A 127 6.61 5.11 10.22
CA SER A 127 7.51 4.14 9.60
C SER A 127 8.44 4.78 8.57
N ILE A 128 7.96 5.75 7.80
CA ILE A 128 8.81 6.57 6.92
C ILE A 128 9.84 7.34 7.76
N ASN A 129 9.41 8.01 8.84
CA ASN A 129 10.32 8.72 9.74
C ASN A 129 11.38 7.78 10.34
N TYR A 130 10.98 6.61 10.79
CA TYR A 130 11.91 5.61 11.32
C TYR A 130 12.94 5.17 10.28
N LEU A 131 12.51 4.87 9.04
CA LEU A 131 13.40 4.56 7.92
C LEU A 131 14.37 5.72 7.65
N LEU A 132 13.87 6.97 7.63
CA LEU A 132 14.72 8.13 7.43
C LEU A 132 15.82 8.26 8.52
N LEU A 133 15.48 7.99 9.77
CA LEU A 133 16.41 8.16 10.90
C LEU A 133 17.36 6.96 11.13
N THR A 134 17.03 5.79 10.61
CA THR A 134 17.76 4.54 10.91
C THR A 134 18.25 3.79 9.68
N GLY A 135 17.65 4.02 8.53
CA GLY A 135 17.78 3.22 7.31
C GLY A 135 16.99 1.91 7.33
N ASP A 136 16.31 1.58 8.43
CA ASP A 136 15.56 0.34 8.59
C ASP A 136 14.12 0.50 8.06
N SER A 137 13.81 -0.28 7.03
CA SER A 137 12.51 -0.27 6.34
C SER A 137 11.53 -1.31 6.87
N GLU A 138 11.90 -2.13 7.86
CA GLU A 138 11.06 -3.21 8.38
C GLU A 138 9.67 -2.73 8.86
N PRO A 139 9.52 -1.56 9.53
CA PRO A 139 8.18 -1.10 9.87
C PRO A 139 7.36 -0.70 8.63
N LEU A 140 7.98 0.00 7.68
CA LEU A 140 7.29 0.50 6.49
C LEU A 140 6.80 -0.66 5.62
N SER A 141 7.60 -1.72 5.46
CA SER A 141 7.23 -2.91 4.68
C SER A 141 6.00 -3.66 5.22
N LYS A 142 5.66 -3.50 6.50
CA LYS A 142 4.42 -4.06 7.09
C LYS A 142 3.17 -3.26 6.74
N SER A 143 3.33 -2.06 6.18
CA SER A 143 2.22 -1.18 5.81
C SER A 143 2.11 -0.96 4.30
N ASP A 144 3.24 -0.74 3.62
CA ASP A 144 3.25 -0.26 2.24
C ASP A 144 4.59 -0.60 1.57
N GLN A 145 4.59 -1.66 0.78
CA GLN A 145 5.80 -2.16 0.13
C GLN A 145 6.25 -1.25 -1.02
N ASP A 146 5.32 -0.60 -1.73
CA ASP A 146 5.64 0.29 -2.85
C ASP A 146 6.43 1.51 -2.34
N TYR A 147 6.09 2.00 -1.14
CA TYR A 147 6.82 3.08 -0.50
C TYR A 147 8.19 2.67 0.03
N VAL A 148 8.45 1.39 0.32
CA VAL A 148 9.80 0.93 0.66
C VAL A 148 10.76 1.17 -0.51
N GLU A 149 10.32 0.91 -1.73
CA GLU A 149 11.13 1.11 -2.93
C GLU A 149 11.48 2.59 -3.14
N ILE A 150 10.51 3.49 -2.94
CA ILE A 150 10.71 4.95 -3.05
C ILE A 150 11.80 5.45 -2.10
N PHE A 151 11.91 4.86 -0.90
CA PHE A 151 12.88 5.26 0.12
C PHE A 151 14.13 4.37 0.20
N GLN A 152 14.25 3.35 -0.67
CA GLN A 152 15.33 2.34 -0.63
C GLN A 152 16.74 2.96 -0.58
N ARG A 153 16.95 4.08 -1.30
CA ARG A 153 18.24 4.77 -1.32
C ARG A 153 18.76 5.15 0.06
N PHE A 154 17.88 5.44 1.02
CA PHE A 154 18.27 5.79 2.38
C PHE A 154 18.72 4.54 3.13
N SER A 155 18.01 3.42 2.99
CA SER A 155 18.46 2.14 3.53
C SER A 155 19.86 1.78 3.03
N THR A 156 20.13 1.93 1.73
CA THR A 156 21.47 1.73 1.16
C THR A 156 22.51 2.67 1.77
N MET A 157 22.19 3.97 1.91
CA MET A 157 23.09 4.95 2.52
C MET A 157 23.53 4.55 3.94
N TYR A 158 22.59 4.10 4.78
CA TYR A 158 22.90 3.66 6.15
C TYR A 158 23.68 2.34 6.16
N GLN A 159 23.37 1.40 5.27
CA GLN A 159 24.07 0.11 5.14
C GLN A 159 25.53 0.30 4.72
N ASP A 160 25.75 1.16 3.72
CA ASP A 160 27.07 1.48 3.18
C ASP A 160 27.87 2.42 4.10
N LYS A 161 27.25 2.91 5.18
CA LYS A 161 27.82 3.91 6.11
C LYS A 161 28.25 5.19 5.40
N SER A 162 27.59 5.51 4.28
CA SER A 162 27.92 6.67 3.45
C SER A 162 27.20 7.94 3.88
N GLY A 163 26.27 7.86 4.85
CA GLY A 163 25.59 9.02 5.41
C GLY A 163 24.52 8.67 6.43
N TRP A 164 23.90 9.70 7.01
CA TRP A 164 22.75 9.61 7.91
C TRP A 164 22.01 10.94 7.96
N MET A 165 20.81 10.94 8.51
CA MET A 165 20.00 12.14 8.72
C MET A 165 20.01 12.57 10.18
N TYR A 166 19.91 13.88 10.41
CA TYR A 166 19.94 14.48 11.74
C TYR A 166 19.21 15.83 11.78
N GLY A 167 19.04 16.40 12.97
CA GLY A 167 18.43 17.71 13.17
C GLY A 167 16.90 17.70 13.35
N SER A 168 16.26 16.53 13.28
CA SER A 168 14.83 16.35 13.54
C SER A 168 14.54 14.93 14.03
N ASP A 169 13.68 14.81 15.05
CA ASP A 169 13.22 13.52 15.58
C ASP A 169 11.95 13.02 14.87
N ALA A 170 11.24 13.90 14.17
CA ALA A 170 10.05 13.58 13.38
C ALA A 170 10.13 14.30 12.01
N PRO A 171 10.98 13.81 11.08
CA PRO A 171 11.23 14.42 9.77
C PRO A 171 9.98 14.90 9.02
N MET A 172 8.92 14.10 9.07
CA MET A 172 7.67 14.33 8.37
C MET A 172 6.47 14.18 9.31
N GLY A 173 5.42 14.94 9.04
CA GLY A 173 4.12 14.82 9.71
C GLY A 173 2.98 15.05 8.74
N ILE A 174 1.77 14.68 9.15
CA ILE A 174 0.54 14.94 8.40
C ILE A 174 -0.44 15.65 9.33
N SER A 175 -1.08 16.72 8.86
CA SER A 175 -2.23 17.32 9.53
C SER A 175 -3.46 17.18 8.64
N LEU A 176 -4.49 16.48 9.11
CA LEU A 176 -5.73 16.25 8.38
C LEU A 176 -6.62 17.50 8.42
N SER A 177 -7.17 17.87 7.27
CA SER A 177 -7.98 19.09 7.12
C SER A 177 -9.48 18.82 7.29
N THR A 178 -9.90 17.57 7.18
CA THR A 178 -11.31 17.11 7.29
C THR A 178 -11.45 16.05 8.39
N ASP A 179 -12.65 15.95 8.97
CA ASP A 179 -12.95 15.02 10.07
C ASP A 179 -12.85 13.55 9.67
N THR A 180 -13.22 13.25 8.42
CA THR A 180 -13.20 11.90 7.83
C THR A 180 -12.73 11.99 6.37
N PRO A 181 -12.27 10.88 5.76
CA PRO A 181 -11.99 10.85 4.32
C PRO A 181 -13.30 10.85 3.53
N THR A 182 -13.23 11.28 2.27
CA THR A 182 -14.34 11.27 1.33
C THR A 182 -14.17 10.11 0.35
N GLN A 183 -15.20 9.31 0.16
CA GLN A 183 -15.21 8.30 -0.91
C GLN A 183 -15.30 8.98 -2.28
N LYS A 184 -14.32 8.71 -3.14
CA LYS A 184 -14.21 9.28 -4.50
C LYS A 184 -14.72 8.35 -5.58
N SER A 185 -14.64 7.03 -5.37
CA SER A 185 -15.23 6.04 -6.25
C SER A 185 -15.86 4.90 -5.46
N SER A 186 -16.86 4.27 -6.07
CA SER A 186 -17.58 3.10 -5.55
C SER A 186 -17.31 1.92 -6.49
N GLY A 187 -17.33 0.69 -5.99
CA GLY A 187 -17.06 -0.48 -6.82
C GLY A 187 -16.36 -1.61 -6.06
N SER A 188 -15.65 -2.47 -6.79
CA SER A 188 -14.79 -3.52 -6.22
C SER A 188 -13.57 -2.95 -5.50
N ASN A 189 -13.06 -1.80 -5.94
CA ASN A 189 -11.90 -1.10 -5.38
C ASN A 189 -12.28 0.37 -5.05
N PRO A 190 -13.03 0.62 -3.95
CA PRO A 190 -13.41 1.98 -3.58
C PRO A 190 -12.17 2.82 -3.25
N ARG A 191 -12.11 4.02 -3.82
CA ARG A 191 -11.05 5.00 -3.53
C ARG A 191 -11.55 6.01 -2.50
N TYR A 192 -10.74 6.26 -1.48
CA TYR A 192 -10.98 7.27 -0.45
C TYR A 192 -9.93 8.37 -0.57
N ARG A 193 -10.32 9.61 -0.34
CA ARG A 193 -9.42 10.76 -0.29
C ARG A 193 -9.50 11.43 1.06
N TRP A 194 -8.37 11.57 1.74
CA TRP A 194 -8.24 12.43 2.90
C TRP A 194 -7.44 13.69 2.55
N ASN A 195 -8.04 14.85 2.75
CA ASN A 195 -7.36 16.12 2.55
C ASN A 195 -6.51 16.43 3.79
N GLY A 196 -5.27 16.86 3.58
CA GLY A 196 -4.38 17.25 4.66
C GLY A 196 -3.26 18.14 4.21
N ARG A 197 -2.30 18.36 5.10
CA ARG A 197 -1.07 19.08 4.86
C ARG A 197 0.11 18.21 5.25
N LEU A 198 1.07 18.05 4.35
CA LEU A 198 2.35 17.44 4.64
C LEU A 198 3.21 18.46 5.37
N LEU A 199 3.68 18.07 6.55
CA LEU A 199 4.58 18.85 7.38
C LEU A 199 5.99 18.30 7.17
N LEU A 200 6.91 19.17 6.78
CA LEU A 200 8.32 18.84 6.55
C LEU A 200 9.17 19.65 7.52
N ASP A 201 9.91 18.98 8.39
CA ASP A 201 10.80 19.68 9.32
C ASP A 201 12.04 20.18 8.58
N GLN A 202 12.12 21.50 8.39
CA GLN A 202 13.22 22.16 7.67
C GLN A 202 14.55 22.10 8.44
N ASN A 203 14.55 21.67 9.70
CA ASN A 203 15.78 21.41 10.45
C ASN A 203 16.44 20.09 10.05
N LEU A 204 15.72 19.21 9.34
CA LEU A 204 16.27 17.95 8.87
C LEU A 204 17.43 18.20 7.90
N LYS A 205 18.58 17.61 8.23
CA LYS A 205 19.79 17.62 7.43
C LYS A 205 20.18 16.20 7.09
N ILE A 206 20.88 16.06 5.96
CA ILE A 206 21.54 14.84 5.54
C ILE A 206 23.04 15.05 5.55
N TYR A 207 23.76 14.24 6.32
CA TYR A 207 25.21 14.14 6.28
C TYR A 207 25.61 13.07 5.27
N LEU A 208 26.54 13.40 4.37
CA LEU A 208 27.13 12.47 3.41
C LEU A 208 28.65 12.45 3.57
N GLN A 209 29.21 11.26 3.67
CA GLN A 209 30.65 11.06 3.82
C GLN A 209 31.40 11.70 2.63
N GLY A 210 32.39 12.54 2.94
CA GLY A 210 33.18 13.26 1.93
C GLY A 210 32.48 14.46 1.27
N ARG A 211 31.20 14.69 1.54
CA ARG A 211 30.44 15.87 1.03
C ARG A 211 29.93 16.80 2.13
N GLY A 212 29.86 16.32 3.38
CA GLY A 212 29.34 17.10 4.51
C GLY A 212 27.81 17.14 4.54
N SER A 213 27.27 18.15 5.22
CA SER A 213 25.84 18.28 5.49
C SER A 213 25.11 19.18 4.50
N ASN A 214 23.89 18.79 4.11
CA ASN A 214 22.95 19.61 3.34
C ASN A 214 21.55 19.60 3.96
N THR A 215 20.70 20.56 3.58
CA THR A 215 19.27 20.49 3.92
C THR A 215 18.65 19.25 3.28
N ALA A 216 17.85 18.50 4.02
CA ALA A 216 17.26 17.26 3.51
C ALA A 216 16.04 17.53 2.62
N PHE A 217 15.20 18.50 2.96
CA PHE A 217 14.05 18.89 2.14
C PHE A 217 14.36 20.15 1.32
N THR A 218 13.93 20.14 0.05
CA THR A 218 13.84 21.35 -0.79
C THR A 218 12.43 21.90 -0.87
N ALA A 219 11.44 21.06 -0.54
CA ALA A 219 10.05 21.44 -0.53
C ALA A 219 9.68 22.01 0.84
N GLU A 220 8.79 23.00 0.82
CA GLU A 220 8.12 23.50 2.01
C GLU A 220 6.92 22.62 2.36
N SER A 221 6.42 22.78 3.58
CA SER A 221 5.18 22.14 4.04
C SER A 221 3.98 22.59 3.19
N HIS A 222 3.29 21.67 2.54
CA HIS A 222 2.26 21.95 1.52
C HIS A 222 1.04 21.04 1.64
N ASP A 223 -0.08 21.49 1.07
CA ASP A 223 -1.32 20.73 1.07
C ASP A 223 -1.24 19.49 0.17
N ILE A 224 -1.82 18.39 0.63
CA ILE A 224 -1.80 17.08 -0.02
C ILE A 224 -3.20 16.45 -0.08
N TYR A 225 -3.37 15.60 -1.08
CA TYR A 225 -4.48 14.65 -1.15
C TYR A 225 -3.93 13.25 -0.92
N ILE A 226 -4.36 12.61 0.15
CA ILE A 226 -3.98 11.23 0.46
C ILE A 226 -5.08 10.35 -0.12
N ASP A 227 -4.80 9.76 -1.28
CA ASP A 227 -5.70 8.78 -1.89
C ASP A 227 -5.37 7.39 -1.33
N MET A 228 -6.38 6.66 -0.87
CA MET A 228 -6.24 5.30 -0.36
C MET A 228 -7.24 4.36 -1.01
N THR A 229 -6.88 3.08 -1.00
CA THR A 229 -7.77 1.98 -1.35
C THR A 229 -7.57 0.82 -0.39
N TYR A 230 -8.60 0.00 -0.22
CA TYR A 230 -8.53 -1.20 0.59
C TYR A 230 -8.35 -2.42 -0.32
N ARG A 231 -7.21 -3.10 -0.23
CA ARG A 231 -6.88 -4.27 -1.06
C ARG A 231 -6.17 -5.32 -0.23
N SER A 232 -6.40 -6.60 -0.55
CA SER A 232 -5.69 -7.72 0.08
C SER A 232 -5.70 -7.73 1.61
N GLY A 233 -6.77 -7.20 2.23
CA GLY A 233 -6.91 -7.14 3.69
C GLY A 233 -6.22 -5.96 4.36
N GLY A 234 -5.82 -4.91 3.63
CA GLY A 234 -5.23 -3.72 4.22
C GLY A 234 -5.45 -2.45 3.41
N TRP A 235 -5.15 -1.31 4.04
CA TRP A 235 -5.10 -0.01 3.38
C TRP A 235 -3.79 0.18 2.63
N THR A 236 -3.84 0.83 1.48
CA THR A 236 -2.66 1.22 0.71
C THR A 236 -2.81 2.67 0.25
N VAL A 237 -1.73 3.44 0.33
CA VAL A 237 -1.69 4.79 -0.26
C VAL A 237 -1.48 4.67 -1.76
N ILE A 238 -2.31 5.35 -2.54
CA ILE A 238 -2.23 5.36 -4.00
C ILE A 238 -1.17 6.37 -4.42
N THR A 239 -0.04 5.88 -4.93
CA THR A 239 0.90 6.68 -5.72
C THR A 239 0.41 6.76 -7.16
N LYS A 240 0.79 7.81 -7.89
CA LYS A 240 0.16 8.26 -9.14
C LYS A 240 0.17 7.23 -10.31
N ASP A 241 0.76 6.06 -10.12
CA ASP A 241 0.88 5.00 -11.13
C ASP A 241 -0.09 3.81 -10.98
N THR A 242 -1.07 3.80 -10.06
CA THR A 242 -2.18 2.83 -10.15
C THR A 242 -3.35 3.36 -11.00
N SER A 243 -3.00 3.88 -12.18
CA SER A 243 -3.94 4.36 -13.21
C SER A 243 -4.25 3.27 -14.24
N ASP A 244 -4.18 2.00 -13.86
CA ASP A 244 -4.72 0.91 -14.68
C ASP A 244 -6.04 0.46 -14.04
N ASP A 245 -7.14 0.85 -14.68
CA ASP A 245 -8.43 0.15 -14.80
C ASP A 245 -9.58 1.15 -14.96
N ASP A 246 -9.68 1.72 -16.18
CA ASP A 246 -10.96 1.97 -16.83
C ASP A 246 -10.80 1.56 -18.30
N SER A 247 -10.82 0.25 -18.53
CA SER A 247 -11.09 -0.33 -19.85
C SER A 247 -12.59 -0.16 -20.16
N GLY A 248 -12.98 1.09 -20.44
CA GLY A 248 -14.25 1.44 -21.05
C GLY A 248 -14.13 1.40 -22.56
N SER A 249 -14.63 0.31 -23.15
CA SER A 249 -14.73 0.09 -24.59
C SER A 249 -15.41 1.24 -25.33
N SER A 250 -14.72 1.85 -26.30
CA SER A 250 -15.37 2.48 -27.46
C SER A 250 -14.48 2.44 -28.70
N GLY A 251 -14.84 1.55 -29.62
CA GLY A 251 -14.81 1.77 -31.08
C GLY A 251 -13.48 2.15 -31.74
N SER A 252 -12.89 1.18 -32.44
CA SER A 252 -11.87 1.39 -33.48
C SER A 252 -12.34 2.34 -34.58
N SER A 253 -11.55 3.37 -34.90
CA SER A 253 -11.18 3.70 -36.29
C SER A 253 -9.92 4.58 -36.35
N SER A 254 -9.05 4.23 -37.28
CA SER A 254 -7.72 4.75 -37.56
C SER A 254 -7.72 6.09 -38.31
N SER A 255 -6.76 6.99 -38.02
CA SER A 255 -5.79 7.61 -38.97
C SER A 255 -5.02 8.79 -38.34
N SER A 256 -3.68 8.79 -38.46
CA SER A 256 -2.73 9.90 -38.17
C SER A 256 -2.75 11.00 -39.26
N PRO A 257 -1.95 12.13 -39.25
CA PRO A 257 -1.04 12.72 -38.24
C PRO A 257 -1.19 14.27 -37.98
N SER A 258 -0.61 14.77 -36.86
CA SER A 258 -0.02 16.09 -36.42
C SER A 258 -0.39 17.47 -37.10
N PRO A 259 -0.14 18.69 -36.51
CA PRO A 259 0.65 19.08 -35.32
C PRO A 259 0.08 20.21 -34.39
N SER A 260 0.82 20.46 -33.29
CA SER A 260 1.02 21.73 -32.54
C SER A 260 -0.09 22.38 -31.67
N SER A 261 0.17 22.44 -30.35
CA SER A 261 0.12 23.70 -29.56
C SER A 261 0.75 23.50 -28.16
N LYS A 262 1.23 24.62 -27.60
CA LYS A 262 2.15 24.79 -26.48
C LYS A 262 1.50 24.64 -25.08
N SER A 263 2.23 23.95 -24.18
CA SER A 263 2.37 24.18 -22.71
C SER A 263 1.16 23.97 -21.76
N PRO A 264 1.37 23.76 -20.43
CA PRO A 264 2.62 23.62 -19.68
C PRO A 264 2.82 22.24 -19.02
N LYS A 265 4.09 21.96 -18.73
CA LYS A 265 4.62 20.82 -17.98
C LYS A 265 4.02 20.79 -16.57
N SER A 266 3.10 19.87 -16.30
CA SER A 266 2.65 19.55 -14.94
C SER A 266 3.71 18.73 -14.23
N GLY A 267 4.16 19.23 -13.08
CA GLY A 267 5.23 18.69 -12.26
C GLY A 267 5.08 17.19 -11.95
N SER A 268 6.23 16.53 -12.11
CA SER A 268 6.54 15.17 -11.71
C SER A 268 6.04 14.87 -10.29
N GLY A 269 5.46 13.68 -10.09
CA GLY A 269 5.27 13.09 -8.77
C GLY A 269 6.62 12.94 -8.11
N LYS A 270 7.00 13.94 -7.31
CA LYS A 270 8.28 13.99 -6.61
C LYS A 270 8.00 13.57 -5.18
N SER A 271 8.54 12.45 -4.76
CA SER A 271 8.65 12.08 -3.35
C SER A 271 9.32 13.24 -2.59
N GLY A 272 8.50 14.10 -1.98
CA GLY A 272 8.87 15.10 -0.98
C GLY A 272 10.00 16.10 -1.30
N GLY A 273 10.50 16.19 -2.53
CA GLY A 273 11.62 17.08 -2.86
C GLY A 273 12.85 16.86 -1.97
N LEU A 274 13.17 15.62 -1.62
CA LEU A 274 14.37 15.32 -0.82
C LEU A 274 15.64 15.62 -1.65
N ASN A 275 16.55 16.42 -1.11
CA ASN A 275 17.88 16.69 -1.66
C ASN A 275 18.72 15.42 -1.60
N VAL A 276 19.32 15.07 -2.73
CA VAL A 276 20.42 14.10 -2.83
C VAL A 276 21.43 14.65 -3.81
#